data_AF-A0AAV7WRQ2-F1
#
_entry.id   AF-A0AAV7WRQ2-F1
#
_cell.length_a   1.000
_cell.length_b   1.000
_cell.length_c   1.000
_cell.angle_alpha   90.00
_cell.angle_beta   90.00
_cell.angle_gamma   90.00
#
_symmetry.space_group_name_H-M   'P 1'
#
loop_
_entity.id
_entity.type
_entity.pdbx_description
1 polymer ?
#
loop_
_entity_poly.entity_id
_entity_poly.type
_entity_poly.pdbx_seq_one_letter_code
_entity_poly.pdbx_strand_id
1 'polypeptide(L)'
;MMDSRMVSLTKLMSLDITGFQARVTSLEQRVMTVEAQPVLAPDRDQELLYLRSRIIDLEDRSLRDHVCCLGLPENIEGADIQSYLKMTLPKLTGLTYDPPWSFKERIDLVPNARTEITTPDLS
;
A
#
# COMPACT_ATOMS: atom_id res chain seq x y z
N MET A 1 13.09 -34.74 -65.28
CA MET A 1 13.57 -33.39 -64.94
C MET A 1 12.51 -32.75 -64.06
N MET A 2 12.79 -32.57 -62.76
CA MET A 2 11.84 -31.88 -61.88
C MET A 2 11.79 -30.40 -62.26
N ASP A 3 10.57 -29.87 -62.40
CA ASP A 3 10.31 -28.50 -62.82
C ASP A 3 11.00 -27.50 -61.87
N SER A 4 11.78 -26.57 -62.41
CA SER A 4 12.58 -25.60 -61.64
C SER A 4 11.72 -24.82 -60.62
N ARG A 5 10.45 -24.57 -60.97
CA ARG A 5 9.46 -23.94 -60.09
C ARG A 5 9.15 -24.76 -58.84
N MET A 6 9.13 -26.09 -58.96
CA MET A 6 8.84 -27.00 -57.85
C MET A 6 10.01 -27.04 -56.84
N VAL A 7 11.25 -26.90 -57.33
CA VAL A 7 12.47 -26.78 -56.50
C VAL A 7 12.53 -25.43 -55.78
N SER A 8 12.09 -24.34 -56.43
CA SER A 8 12.00 -23.02 -55.79
C SER A 8 10.95 -22.97 -54.68
N LEU A 9 9.79 -23.60 -54.88
CA LEU A 9 8.68 -23.60 -53.92
C LEU A 9 9.02 -24.44 -52.67
N THR A 10 9.69 -25.59 -52.85
CA THR A 10 10.18 -26.40 -51.73
C THR A 10 11.28 -25.70 -50.93
N LYS A 11 12.18 -24.96 -51.58
CA LYS A 11 13.16 -24.11 -50.89
C LYS A 11 12.49 -23.02 -50.05
N LEU A 12 11.48 -22.36 -50.60
CA LEU A 12 10.78 -21.26 -49.92
C LEU A 12 10.00 -21.79 -48.69
N MET A 13 9.31 -22.91 -48.84
CA MET A 13 8.64 -23.59 -47.72
C MET A 13 9.63 -24.08 -46.66
N SER A 14 10.81 -24.58 -47.05
CA SER A 14 11.83 -25.00 -46.09
C SER A 14 12.38 -23.81 -45.29
N LEU A 15 12.51 -22.64 -45.92
CA LEU A 15 12.94 -21.40 -45.25
C LEU A 15 11.91 -20.95 -44.21
N ASP A 16 10.63 -20.94 -44.56
CA ASP A 16 9.57 -20.58 -43.62
C ASP A 16 9.50 -21.55 -42.44
N ILE A 17 9.61 -22.86 -42.69
CA ILE A 17 9.64 -23.89 -41.64
C ILE A 17 10.82 -23.65 -40.69
N THR A 18 12.02 -23.42 -41.22
CA THR A 18 13.20 -23.13 -40.38
C THR A 18 13.06 -21.84 -39.58
N GLY A 19 12.45 -20.81 -40.15
CA GLY A 19 12.14 -19.55 -39.48
C GLY A 19 11.12 -19.72 -38.34
N PHE A 20 10.09 -20.53 -38.54
CA PHE A 20 9.13 -20.87 -37.50
C PHE A 20 9.77 -21.70 -36.39
N GLN A 21 10.61 -22.67 -36.74
CA GLN A 21 11.31 -23.51 -35.76
C GLN A 21 12.20 -22.66 -34.85
N ALA A 22 12.98 -21.74 -35.42
CA ALA A 22 13.82 -20.82 -34.64
C ALA A 22 13.00 -19.93 -33.69
N ARG A 23 11.82 -19.47 -34.12
CA ARG A 23 10.91 -18.66 -33.28
C ARG A 23 10.30 -19.47 -32.14
N VAL A 24 9.91 -20.71 -32.40
CA VAL A 24 9.38 -21.63 -31.38
C VAL A 24 10.47 -21.91 -30.34
N THR A 25 11.69 -22.26 -30.76
CA THR A 25 12.79 -22.50 -29.83
C THR A 25 13.16 -21.27 -29.01
N SER A 26 13.10 -20.07 -29.61
CA SER A 26 13.30 -18.81 -28.88
C SER A 26 12.21 -18.55 -27.84
N LEU A 27 10.95 -18.86 -28.17
CA LEU A 27 9.84 -18.73 -27.23
C LEU A 27 9.93 -19.75 -26.11
N GLU A 28 10.26 -21.00 -26.40
CA GLU A 28 10.47 -22.06 -25.40
C GLU A 28 11.60 -21.68 -24.42
N GLN A 29 12.72 -21.16 -24.94
CA GLN A 29 13.81 -20.67 -24.08
C GLN A 29 13.35 -19.50 -23.19
N ARG A 30 12.56 -18.57 -23.73
CA ARG A 30 12.01 -17.45 -22.95
C ARG A 30 11.04 -17.93 -21.87
N VAL A 31 10.18 -18.88 -22.18
CA VAL A 31 9.25 -19.50 -21.22
C VAL A 31 10.05 -20.20 -20.13
N MET A 32 11.04 -21.03 -20.48
CA MET A 32 11.91 -21.67 -19.50
C MET A 32 12.64 -20.66 -18.62
N THR A 33 13.11 -19.52 -19.14
CA THR A 33 13.75 -18.49 -18.32
C THR A 33 12.79 -17.78 -17.36
N VAL A 34 11.53 -17.62 -17.76
CA VAL A 34 10.50 -16.97 -16.92
C VAL A 34 9.98 -17.95 -15.86
N GLU A 35 9.81 -19.22 -16.21
CA GLU A 35 9.37 -20.27 -15.29
C GLU A 35 10.49 -20.75 -14.34
N ALA A 36 11.75 -20.68 -14.78
CA ALA A 36 12.91 -20.98 -13.92
C ALA A 36 13.31 -19.82 -13.00
N GLN A 37 12.71 -18.63 -13.16
CA GLN A 37 12.82 -17.62 -12.11
C GLN A 37 12.10 -18.17 -10.88
N PRO A 38 12.82 -18.38 -9.75
CA PRO A 38 12.16 -18.81 -8.53
C PRO A 38 11.07 -17.78 -8.24
N VAL A 39 9.85 -18.25 -8.02
CA VAL A 39 8.73 -17.44 -7.57
C VAL A 39 9.17 -16.78 -6.26
N LEU A 40 9.70 -15.55 -6.35
CA LEU A 40 10.18 -14.72 -5.24
C LEU A 40 9.03 -14.25 -4.32
N ALA A 41 7.87 -14.91 -4.38
CA ALA A 41 6.67 -14.53 -3.67
C ALA A 41 6.68 -14.80 -2.15
N PRO A 42 7.23 -15.92 -1.62
CA PRO A 42 7.08 -16.19 -0.19
C PRO A 42 7.88 -15.21 0.68
N ASP A 43 9.07 -14.79 0.24
CA ASP A 43 9.90 -13.84 0.98
C ASP A 43 9.29 -12.43 0.97
N ARG A 44 8.64 -12.04 -0.13
CA ARG A 44 7.99 -10.72 -0.24
C ARG A 44 6.75 -10.61 0.62
N ASP A 45 5.92 -11.65 0.65
CA ASP A 45 4.71 -11.63 1.48
C ASP A 45 5.08 -11.63 2.98
N GLN A 46 6.13 -12.35 3.35
CA GLN A 46 6.67 -12.32 4.71
C GLN A 46 7.27 -10.95 5.06
N GLU A 47 8.02 -10.35 4.15
CA GLU A 47 8.57 -9.00 4.31
C GLU A 47 7.45 -7.96 4.46
N LEU A 48 6.39 -8.05 3.65
CA LEU A 48 5.23 -7.17 3.76
C LEU A 48 4.51 -7.31 5.09
N LEU A 49 4.31 -8.55 5.58
CA LEU A 49 3.72 -8.80 6.89
C LEU A 49 4.57 -8.22 8.02
N TYR A 50 5.89 -8.40 7.94
CA TYR A 50 6.84 -7.84 8.90
C TYR A 50 6.85 -6.30 8.89
N LEU A 51 6.85 -5.69 7.71
CA LEU A 51 6.82 -4.23 7.59
C LEU A 51 5.49 -3.65 8.12
N ARG A 52 4.36 -4.31 7.86
CA ARG A 52 3.05 -3.89 8.39
C ARG A 52 3.01 -3.95 9.91
N SER A 53 3.46 -5.06 10.53
CA SER A 53 3.50 -5.16 11.99
C SER A 53 4.42 -4.11 12.60
N ARG A 54 5.55 -3.82 11.93
CA ARG A 54 6.47 -2.78 12.38
C ARG A 54 5.89 -1.38 12.32
N ILE A 55 5.10 -1.07 11.28
CA ILE A 55 4.41 0.22 11.16
C ILE A 55 3.41 0.37 12.31
N ILE A 56 2.56 -0.65 12.54
CA ILE A 56 1.57 -0.62 13.63
C ILE A 56 2.26 -0.40 14.98
N ASP A 57 3.33 -1.16 15.25
CA ASP A 57 4.12 -0.99 16.47
C ASP A 57 4.67 0.44 16.61
N LEU A 58 5.18 1.03 15.54
CA LEU A 58 5.74 2.39 15.57
C LEU A 58 4.66 3.44 15.76
N GLU A 59 3.50 3.29 15.12
CA GLU A 59 2.34 4.15 15.27
C GLU A 59 1.82 4.10 16.71
N ASP A 60 1.59 2.91 17.26
CA ASP A 60 1.15 2.75 18.65
C ASP A 60 2.13 3.38 19.64
N ARG A 61 3.45 3.19 19.43
CA ARG A 61 4.46 3.81 20.28
C ARG A 61 4.47 5.32 20.17
N SER A 62 4.23 5.85 18.97
CA SER A 62 4.16 7.29 18.72
C SER A 62 2.88 7.90 19.26
N LEU A 63 1.78 7.14 19.33
CA LEU A 63 0.47 7.62 19.76
C LEU A 63 0.18 7.38 21.25
N ARG A 64 1.05 6.65 21.97
CA ARG A 64 0.84 6.31 23.39
C ARG A 64 0.58 7.51 24.31
N ASP A 65 1.19 8.65 24.00
CA ASP A 65 1.04 9.87 24.78
C ASP A 65 0.01 10.84 24.17
N HIS A 66 -0.68 10.43 23.09
CA HIS A 66 -1.72 11.21 22.43
C HIS A 66 -3.12 10.78 22.90
N VAL A 67 -3.96 11.75 23.24
CA VAL A 67 -5.36 11.52 23.61
C VAL A 67 -6.26 12.14 22.56
N CYS A 68 -7.12 11.33 21.94
CA CYS A 68 -8.13 11.81 21.02
C CYS A 68 -9.38 12.26 21.81
N CYS A 69 -9.75 13.53 21.68
CA CYS A 69 -10.97 14.08 22.25
C CYS A 69 -12.07 14.15 21.17
N LEU A 70 -13.15 13.40 21.35
CA LEU A 70 -14.29 13.39 20.43
C LEU A 70 -15.47 14.17 21.01
N GLY A 71 -16.27 14.81 20.14
CA GLY A 71 -17.50 15.51 20.56
C GLY A 71 -17.24 16.81 21.31
N LEU A 72 -16.12 17.49 21.05
CA LEU A 72 -15.93 18.86 21.49
C LEU A 72 -16.96 19.76 20.77
N PRO A 73 -17.55 20.73 21.47
CA PRO A 73 -18.55 21.59 20.85
C PRO A 73 -17.89 22.51 19.81
N GLU A 74 -18.53 22.67 18.65
CA GLU A 74 -17.99 23.36 17.46
C GLU A 74 -17.55 24.81 17.74
N ASN A 75 -18.13 25.46 18.75
CA ASN A 75 -17.75 26.81 19.18
C ASN A 75 -16.33 26.89 19.81
N ILE A 76 -15.68 25.75 20.03
CA ILE A 76 -14.32 25.63 20.59
C ILE A 76 -13.31 25.24 19.50
N GLU A 77 -13.78 24.79 18.32
CA GLU A 77 -12.93 24.58 17.16
C GLU A 77 -12.34 25.92 16.70
N GLY A 78 -11.03 26.09 16.90
CA GLY A 78 -10.26 27.22 16.38
C GLY A 78 -9.96 28.37 17.35
N ALA A 79 -10.62 28.47 18.51
CA ALA A 79 -10.39 29.60 19.43
C ALA A 79 -9.43 29.29 20.59
N ASP A 80 -9.67 28.24 21.38
CA ASP A 80 -8.72 27.82 22.44
C ASP A 80 -9.12 26.47 23.09
N ILE A 81 -8.86 25.36 22.39
CA ILE A 81 -9.12 24.01 22.92
C ILE A 81 -8.36 23.78 24.25
N GLN A 82 -7.18 24.40 24.42
CA GLN A 82 -6.40 24.27 25.66
C GLN A 82 -7.14 24.85 26.85
N SER A 83 -7.70 26.06 26.71
CA SER A 83 -8.47 26.70 27.78
C SER A 83 -9.71 25.90 28.15
N TYR A 84 -10.41 25.34 27.17
CA TYR A 84 -11.56 24.46 27.44
C TYR A 84 -11.16 23.20 28.21
N LEU A 85 -10.09 22.51 27.78
CA LEU A 85 -9.62 21.30 28.43
C LEU A 85 -9.13 21.58 29.86
N LYS A 86 -8.41 22.68 30.09
CA LYS A 86 -7.99 23.12 31.44
C LYS A 86 -9.18 23.36 32.37
N MET A 87 -10.28 23.92 31.86
CA MET A 87 -11.49 24.14 32.66
C MET A 87 -12.28 22.84 32.92
N THR A 88 -12.31 21.93 31.94
CA THR A 88 -13.25 20.81 31.92
C THR A 88 -12.65 19.53 32.50
N LEU A 89 -11.36 19.26 32.25
CA LEU A 89 -10.70 18.04 32.74
C LEU A 89 -10.71 17.91 34.27
N PRO A 90 -10.45 18.96 35.08
CA PRO A 90 -10.52 18.86 36.54
C PRO A 90 -11.93 18.48 37.04
N LYS A 91 -12.97 19.00 36.37
CA LYS A 91 -14.37 18.70 36.70
C LYS A 91 -14.74 17.26 36.39
N LEU A 92 -14.21 16.70 35.29
CA LEU A 92 -14.48 15.32 34.87
C LEU A 92 -13.65 14.28 35.63
N THR A 93 -12.42 14.63 36.00
CA THR A 93 -11.48 13.71 36.67
C THR A 93 -11.58 13.76 38.19
N GLY A 94 -12.27 14.77 38.75
CA GLY A 94 -12.34 14.99 40.20
C GLY A 94 -11.00 15.38 40.81
N LEU A 95 -9.99 15.68 39.99
CA LEU A 95 -8.67 16.09 40.42
C LEU A 95 -8.74 17.56 40.87
N THR A 96 -8.52 17.79 42.16
CA THR A 96 -8.47 19.12 42.80
C THR A 96 -7.11 19.82 42.64
N TYR A 97 -6.14 19.15 42.01
CA TYR A 97 -4.80 19.67 41.78
C TYR A 97 -4.67 20.20 40.35
N ASP A 98 -4.04 21.36 40.20
CA ASP A 98 -3.62 21.90 38.90
C ASP A 98 -2.50 20.99 38.37
N PRO A 99 -2.77 20.08 37.41
CA PRO A 99 -1.80 19.07 37.03
C PRO A 99 -0.58 19.76 36.41
N PRO A 100 0.66 19.23 36.61
CA PRO A 100 1.85 19.81 36.00
C PRO A 100 1.93 19.52 34.48
N TRP A 101 0.81 19.09 33.90
CA TRP A 101 0.69 18.71 32.50
C TRP A 101 0.70 19.99 31.66
N SER A 102 1.87 20.34 31.13
CA SER A 102 1.90 21.15 29.93
C SER A 102 1.38 20.27 28.78
N PHE A 103 0.34 20.72 28.08
CA PHE A 103 -0.01 20.15 26.78
C PHE A 103 1.20 20.39 25.87
N LYS A 104 2.09 19.40 25.79
CA LYS A 104 3.28 19.48 24.97
C LYS A 104 2.88 19.27 23.52
N GLU A 105 3.19 20.31 22.74
CA GLU A 105 3.63 20.24 21.34
C GLU A 105 2.63 20.31 20.19
N ARG A 106 1.37 19.84 20.25
CA ARG A 106 0.40 20.17 19.17
C ARG A 106 -1.02 19.76 19.52
N ILE A 107 -1.96 20.69 19.35
CA ILE A 107 -3.38 20.36 19.19
C ILE A 107 -3.69 20.58 17.73
N ASP A 108 -3.73 19.48 16.97
CA ASP A 108 -4.19 19.52 15.60
C ASP A 108 -5.66 19.13 15.54
N LEU A 109 -6.45 19.93 14.83
CA LEU A 109 -7.73 19.45 14.33
C LEU A 109 -7.44 18.38 13.29
N VAL A 110 -7.82 17.13 13.59
CA VAL A 110 -7.78 16.09 12.56
C VAL A 110 -8.89 16.42 11.58
N PRO A 111 -8.59 16.78 10.31
CA PRO A 111 -9.62 17.05 9.33
C PRO A 111 -10.50 15.80 9.25
N ASN A 112 -11.81 16.01 9.35
CA ASN A 112 -12.80 14.95 9.35
C ASN A 112 -12.66 14.18 8.03
N ALA A 113 -11.89 13.10 8.04
CA ALA A 113 -11.73 12.22 6.91
C ALA A 113 -13.07 11.49 6.77
N ARG A 114 -14.02 12.13 6.09
CA ARG A 114 -15.10 11.41 5.42
C ARG A 114 -14.40 10.47 4.46
N THR A 115 -14.18 9.24 4.92
CA THR A 115 -13.84 8.10 4.10
C THR A 115 -14.96 7.96 3.08
N GLU A 116 -14.75 8.54 1.91
CA GLU A 116 -15.38 8.02 0.70
C GLU A 116 -14.89 6.58 0.58
N ILE A 117 -15.69 5.66 1.11
CA ILE A 117 -15.55 4.25 0.83
C ILE A 117 -15.96 4.11 -0.63
N THR A 118 -15.01 4.35 -1.54
CA THR A 118 -15.15 3.99 -2.93
C THR A 118 -15.09 2.47 -2.99
N THR A 119 -16.25 1.84 -2.88
CA THR A 119 -16.42 0.42 -3.23
C THR A 119 -15.87 0.22 -4.64
N PRO A 120 -14.89 -0.67 -4.86
CA PRO A 120 -14.46 -0.98 -6.22
C PRO A 120 -15.64 -1.65 -6.93
N ASP A 121 -16.10 -0.99 -7.99
CA ASP A 121 -17.14 -1.51 -8.88
C ASP A 121 -16.60 -2.79 -9.54
N LEU A 122 -17.19 -3.93 -9.16
CA LEU A 122 -16.95 -5.21 -9.82
C LEU A 122 -17.97 -5.32 -10.97
N SER A 123 -17.58 -4.78 -12.13
CA SER A 123 -18.27 -4.99 -13.41
C SER A 123 -17.30 -5.50 -14.46
#